data_AF-A0A6N8Z0G8-F1
#
_entry.id   AF-A0A6N8Z0G8-F1
#
_cell.length_a   1.000
_cell.length_b   1.000
_cell.length_c   1.000
_cell.angle_alpha   90.00
_cell.angle_beta   90.00
_cell.angle_gamma   90.00
#
_symmetry.space_group_name_H-M   'P 1'
#
loop_
_entity.id
_entity.type
_entity.pdbx_description
1 polymer ?
#
loop_
_entity_poly.entity_id
_entity_poly.type
_entity_poly.pdbx_seq_one_letter_code
_entity_poly.pdbx_strand_id
1 'polypeptide(L)'
;MVDRERDHFLEGVTELPSIEERIRKLVDENLEIAGREAGTPLDPSHSLRDSGVSSVDFVAFARILADEFGVAFSPDDCAKYSNLGELIASLESAAS
;
A
#
# COMPACT_ATOMS: atom_id res chain seq x y z
N MET A 1 37.75 -18.87 -17.53
CA MET A 1 36.47 -18.62 -18.25
C MET A 1 35.51 -19.69 -17.77
N VAL A 2 34.31 -19.26 -17.34
CA VAL A 2 33.13 -20.01 -16.86
C VAL A 2 33.20 -20.82 -15.56
N ASP A 3 32.62 -20.22 -14.51
CA ASP A 3 31.68 -20.79 -13.51
C ASP A 3 30.90 -19.57 -12.97
N ARG A 4 29.86 -19.04 -13.63
CA ARG A 4 28.45 -19.44 -13.63
C ARG A 4 27.97 -20.12 -12.34
N GLU A 5 27.01 -19.44 -11.70
CA GLU A 5 26.01 -20.00 -10.76
C GLU A 5 26.53 -20.31 -9.36
N ARG A 6 25.80 -20.14 -8.26
CA ARG A 6 24.50 -19.58 -7.90
C ARG A 6 24.50 -19.77 -6.38
N ASP A 7 24.56 -18.72 -5.57
CA ASP A 7 24.10 -18.78 -4.18
C ASP A 7 24.02 -17.37 -3.54
N HIS A 8 23.28 -16.49 -4.20
CA HIS A 8 22.62 -15.38 -3.50
C HIS A 8 21.15 -15.42 -3.89
N PHE A 9 20.58 -16.62 -3.83
CA PHE A 9 19.16 -16.84 -4.01
C PHE A 9 18.54 -16.59 -2.65
N LEU A 10 18.09 -15.35 -2.46
CA LEU A 10 17.35 -14.90 -1.29
C LEU A 10 16.39 -16.00 -0.84
N GLU A 11 16.57 -16.43 0.40
CA GLU A 11 15.59 -17.16 1.16
C GLU A 11 14.23 -16.47 1.02
N GLY A 12 13.33 -17.08 0.25
CA GLY A 12 12.15 -17.71 0.84
C GLY A 12 11.39 -16.95 1.92
N VAL A 13 11.24 -15.63 1.84
CA VAL A 13 10.16 -14.95 2.55
C VAL A 13 8.86 -15.21 1.78
N THR A 14 8.37 -16.46 1.85
CA THR A 14 6.96 -16.76 1.60
C THR A 14 6.19 -16.58 2.89
N GLU A 15 6.36 -15.42 3.52
CA GLU A 15 5.39 -14.90 4.46
C GLU A 15 4.31 -14.31 3.56
N LEU A 16 3.04 -14.69 3.74
CA LEU A 16 1.97 -13.98 3.05
C LEU A 16 2.18 -12.49 3.34
N PRO A 17 2.29 -11.63 2.31
CA PRO A 17 2.62 -10.23 2.53
C PRO A 17 1.59 -9.68 3.51
N SER A 18 2.08 -9.13 4.63
CA SER A 18 1.23 -8.56 5.66
C SER A 18 0.32 -7.51 5.03
N ILE A 19 -0.83 -7.21 5.66
CA ILE A 19 -1.79 -6.23 5.13
C ILE A 19 -1.09 -4.90 4.82
N GLU A 20 -0.18 -4.47 5.69
CA GLU A 20 0.72 -3.33 5.46
C GLU A 20 1.52 -3.43 4.15
N GLU A 21 2.14 -4.58 3.88
CA GLU A 21 3.00 -4.81 2.72
C GLU A 21 2.18 -4.81 1.41
N ARG A 22 0.99 -5.44 1.43
CA ARG A 22 0.04 -5.38 0.31
C ARG A 22 -0.44 -3.95 0.06
N ILE A 23 -0.78 -3.21 1.12
CA ILE A 23 -1.22 -1.82 1.00
C ILE A 23 -0.08 -0.95 0.44
N ARG A 24 1.15 -1.07 0.94
CA ARG A 24 2.31 -0.34 0.42
C ARG A 24 2.52 -0.61 -1.07
N LYS A 25 2.39 -1.87 -1.50
CA LYS A 25 2.48 -2.25 -2.91
C LYS A 25 1.36 -1.61 -3.73
N LEU A 26 0.11 -1.66 -3.25
CA LEU A 26 -1.02 -1.03 -3.93
C LEU A 26 -0.88 0.49 -4.03
N VAL A 27 -0.35 1.15 -2.99
CA VAL A 27 -0.02 2.58 -3.02
C VAL A 27 1.02 2.82 -4.10
N ASP A 28 2.07 2.01 -4.17
CA ASP A 28 3.14 2.20 -5.15
C ASP A 28 2.67 2.01 -6.60
N GLU A 29 1.80 1.01 -6.82
CA GLU A 29 1.27 0.68 -8.15
C GLU A 29 0.13 1.60 -8.60
N ASN A 30 -0.60 2.23 -7.67
CA ASN A 30 -1.84 2.97 -7.99
C ASN A 30 -1.86 4.43 -7.52
N LEU A 31 -0.93 4.88 -6.68
CA LEU A 31 -0.87 6.26 -6.21
C LEU A 31 0.41 6.96 -6.67
N GLU A 32 0.24 7.94 -7.56
CA GLU A 32 1.31 8.87 -7.92
C GLU A 32 1.39 9.98 -6.86
N ILE A 33 2.45 9.95 -6.05
CA ILE A 33 2.72 10.95 -5.02
C ILE A 33 3.69 11.98 -5.56
N ALA A 34 3.26 13.24 -5.62
CA ALA A 34 4.09 14.34 -6.12
C ALA A 34 5.35 14.51 -5.26
N GLY A 35 6.52 14.25 -5.84
CA GLY A 35 7.81 14.36 -5.15
C GLY A 35 8.28 13.09 -4.43
N ARG A 36 7.57 11.96 -4.59
CA ARG A 36 8.03 10.64 -4.15
C ARG A 36 8.38 9.78 -5.36
N GLU A 37 9.49 9.06 -5.26
CA GLU A 37 9.87 8.05 -6.25
C GLU A 37 9.13 6.73 -5.96
N ALA A 38 8.60 6.10 -7.02
CA ALA A 38 8.03 4.76 -6.94
C ALA A 38 9.06 3.78 -6.33
N GLY A 39 8.63 2.99 -5.34
CA GLY A 39 9.44 2.08 -4.55
C GLY A 39 9.93 2.64 -3.20
N THR A 40 9.74 3.93 -2.92
CA THR A 40 10.13 4.50 -1.60
C THR A 40 9.07 4.14 -0.56
N PRO A 41 9.34 3.41 0.52
CA PRO A 41 8.29 3.04 1.48
C PRO A 41 7.54 4.27 2.01
N LEU A 42 6.21 4.29 1.86
CA LEU A 42 5.40 5.37 2.42
C LEU A 42 5.37 5.21 3.94
N ASP A 43 5.72 6.28 4.64
CA ASP A 43 5.61 6.28 6.10
C ASP A 43 4.13 6.17 6.49
N PRO A 44 3.74 5.22 7.35
CA PRO A 44 2.34 5.05 7.74
C PRO A 44 1.79 6.28 8.46
N SER A 45 2.65 7.10 9.08
CA SER A 45 2.25 8.36 9.72
C SER A 45 1.99 9.48 8.70
N HIS A 46 2.37 9.26 7.44
CA HIS A 46 2.29 10.27 6.40
C HIS A 46 0.86 10.44 5.92
N SER A 47 0.45 11.71 5.81
CA SER A 47 -0.90 12.03 5.37
C SER A 47 -1.02 11.93 3.86
N LEU A 48 -1.77 10.96 3.34
CA LEU A 48 -2.00 10.78 1.90
C LEU A 48 -2.56 12.05 1.24
N ARG A 49 -3.38 12.80 1.99
CA ARG A 49 -3.96 14.07 1.56
C ARG A 49 -2.93 15.20 1.43
N ASP A 50 -1.86 15.15 2.23
CA ASP A 50 -0.78 16.13 2.23
C ASP A 50 0.32 15.76 1.21
N SER A 51 0.46 14.46 0.89
CA SER A 51 1.37 13.93 -0.12
C SER A 51 1.10 14.43 -1.55
N GLY A 52 0.08 15.25 -1.78
CA GLY A 52 -0.30 15.68 -3.11
C GLY A 52 -0.95 14.59 -3.95
N VAL A 53 -1.48 13.53 -3.31
CA VAL A 53 -2.32 12.54 -3.98
C VAL A 53 -3.58 13.25 -4.47
N SER A 54 -3.87 13.14 -5.76
CA SER A 54 -5.11 13.68 -6.30
C SER A 54 -6.31 12.97 -5.70
N SER A 55 -7.41 13.69 -5.51
CA SER A 55 -8.66 13.10 -4.99
C SER A 55 -9.17 11.95 -5.88
N VAL A 56 -8.83 11.96 -7.17
CA VAL A 56 -9.20 10.89 -8.12
C VAL A 56 -8.42 9.61 -7.82
N ASP A 57 -7.09 9.70 -7.73
CA ASP A 57 -6.21 8.57 -7.41
C ASP A 57 -6.52 8.00 -6.03
N PHE A 58 -6.81 8.87 -5.06
CA PHE A 58 -7.24 8.47 -3.73
C PHE A 58 -8.54 7.65 -3.75
N VAL A 59 -9.55 8.08 -4.50
CA VAL A 59 -10.83 7.36 -4.63
C VAL A 59 -10.63 6.04 -5.37
N ALA A 60 -9.81 6.03 -6.42
CA ALA A 60 -9.49 4.81 -7.16
C ALA A 60 -8.78 3.79 -6.25
N PHE A 61 -7.79 4.24 -5.50
CA PHE A 61 -7.07 3.43 -4.52
C PHE A 61 -7.98 2.88 -3.42
N ALA A 62 -8.86 3.71 -2.85
CA ALA A 62 -9.84 3.28 -1.85
C ALA A 62 -10.72 2.14 -2.35
N ARG A 63 -11.13 2.20 -3.63
CA ARG A 63 -11.96 1.18 -4.26
C ARG A 63 -11.19 -0.11 -4.54
N ILE A 64 -9.92 0.00 -4.93
CA ILE A 64 -9.04 -1.17 -5.11
C ILE A 64 -8.80 -1.87 -3.78
N LEU A 65 -8.55 -1.13 -2.70
CA LEU A 65 -8.43 -1.70 -1.37
C LEU A 65 -9.72 -2.40 -0.92
N ALA A 66 -10.87 -1.77 -1.15
CA ALA A 66 -12.16 -2.38 -0.84
C ALA A 66 -12.35 -3.71 -1.55
N ASP A 67 -11.98 -3.78 -2.83
CA ASP A 67 -12.06 -4.99 -3.66
C ASP A 67 -11.04 -6.06 -3.22
N GLU A 68 -9.77 -5.67 -3.04
CA GLU A 68 -8.66 -6.56 -2.67
C GLU A 68 -8.86 -7.21 -1.30
N PHE A 69 -9.35 -6.45 -0.31
CA PHE A 69 -9.57 -6.93 1.05
C PHE A 69 -11.02 -7.36 1.31
N GLY A 70 -11.92 -7.21 0.33
CA GLY A 70 -13.34 -7.55 0.48
C GLY A 70 -14.07 -6.73 1.54
N VAL A 71 -13.58 -5.53 1.86
CA VAL A 71 -14.17 -4.66 2.88
C VAL A 71 -15.14 -3.66 2.25
N ALA A 72 -16.21 -3.32 2.98
CA ALA A 72 -17.14 -2.28 2.56
C ALA A 72 -16.56 -0.88 2.83
N PHE A 73 -15.51 -0.51 2.09
CA PHE A 73 -14.86 0.79 2.22
C PHE A 73 -15.41 1.77 1.17
N SER A 74 -16.05 2.84 1.64
CA SER A 74 -16.47 3.93 0.75
C SER A 74 -15.34 4.96 0.60
N PRO A 75 -15.25 5.68 -0.52
CA PRO A 75 -14.30 6.78 -0.65
C PRO A 75 -14.48 7.86 0.43
N ASP A 76 -15.72 8.08 0.89
CA ASP A 76 -16.01 8.95 2.04
C ASP A 76 -15.42 8.44 3.35
N ASP A 77 -15.42 7.12 3.58
CA ASP A 77 -14.74 6.52 4.74
C ASP A 77 -13.23 6.63 4.58
N CYS A 78 -12.70 6.36 3.39
CA CYS A 78 -11.29 6.56 3.09
C CYS A 78 -10.84 7.99 3.39
N ALA A 79 -11.67 8.98 3.03
CA ALA A 79 -11.40 10.40 3.30
C ALA A 79 -11.42 10.77 4.80
N LYS A 80 -11.97 9.93 5.69
CA LYS A 80 -11.88 10.11 7.15
C LYS A 80 -10.50 9.75 7.68
N TYR A 81 -9.78 8.86 7.01
CA TYR A 81 -8.43 8.47 7.41
C TYR A 81 -7.43 9.50 6.91
N SER A 82 -6.72 10.11 7.84
CA SER A 82 -5.78 11.19 7.50
C SER A 82 -4.46 10.65 6.96
N ASN A 83 -4.06 9.45 7.39
CA ASN A 83 -2.79 8.81 7.07
C ASN A 83 -2.95 7.32 6.73
N LEU A 84 -1.92 6.75 6.12
CA LEU A 84 -1.92 5.34 5.70
C LEU A 84 -1.99 4.37 6.91
N GLY A 85 -1.43 4.74 8.05
CA GLY A 85 -1.40 3.92 9.26
C GLY A 85 -2.79 3.65 9.83
N GLU A 86 -3.66 4.67 9.89
CA GLU A 86 -5.05 4.46 10.33
C GLU A 86 -5.85 3.60 9.36
N LEU A 87 -5.58 3.75 8.05
CA LEU A 87 -6.17 2.92 7.01
C LEU A 87 -5.74 1.46 7.15
N ILE A 88 -4.43 1.21 7.34
CA ILE A 88 -3.87 -0.13 7.60
C ILE A 88 -4.51 -0.73 8.85
N ALA A 89 -4.51 -0.01 9.97
CA ALA A 89 -5.09 -0.50 11.23
C ALA A 89 -6.58 -0.84 11.11
N SER A 90 -7.34 -0.04 10.34
CA SER A 90 -8.75 -0.32 10.06
C SER A 90 -8.93 -1.56 9.19
N LEU A 91 -8.07 -1.77 8.20
CA LEU A 91 -8.09 -2.94 7.32
C LEU A 91 -7.66 -4.21 8.06
N GLU A 92 -6.63 -4.13 8.90
CA GLU A 92 -6.21 -5.23 9.78
C GLU A 92 -7.31 -5.63 10.76
N SER A 93 -8.01 -4.64 11.33
CA SER A 93 -9.15 -4.91 12.22
C SER A 93 -10.36 -5.50 11.49
N ALA A 94 -10.54 -5.18 10.20
CA ALA A 94 -11.64 -5.69 9.39
C ALA A 94 -11.35 -7.08 8.76
N ALA A 95 -10.07 -7.41 8.56
CA ALA A 95 -9.62 -8.68 8.00
C ALA A 95 -9.38 -9.77 9.06
N SER A 96 -9.46 -9.43 10.35
CA SER A 96 -9.39 -10.37 11.49
C SER A 96 -10.71 -11.07 11.78
#